data_AF-A0A423VPM0-F1
#
_entry.id   AF-A0A423VPM0-F1
#
_cell.length_a   1.000
_cell.length_b   1.000
_cell.length_c   1.000
_cell.angle_alpha   90.00
_cell.angle_beta   90.00
_cell.angle_gamma   90.00
#
_symmetry.space_group_name_H-M   'P 1'
#
loop_
_entity.id
_entity.type
_entity.pdbx_description
1 polymer ?
#
loop_
_entity_poly.entity_id
_entity_poly.type
_entity_poly.pdbx_seq_one_letter_code
_entity_poly.pdbx_strand_id
1 'polypeptide(L)'
;MAGITTFEEALANFKSRLSPKESKDFSNLTTLKELEKTIDSIQSSQESKKEMMNLTRIRPFLEGMKQLGKVVDVFLNTSEILAYVWGPMKFLLLTASVWTDSFDALLGAYESIGNHLPLLKHYERLFRNDADVRKLLGLIYTEILKFHSTALRFFTRPGKYLFYFETVLHN
;
A
#
# COMPACT_ATOMS: atom_id res chain seq x y z
N MET A 1 10.92 -16.41 -16.43
CA MET A 1 10.77 -16.83 -15.02
C MET A 1 11.25 -15.79 -14.00
N ALA A 2 12.29 -14.98 -14.28
CA ALA A 2 12.85 -14.01 -13.32
C ALA A 2 11.89 -12.93 -12.75
N GLY A 3 10.79 -12.60 -13.43
CA GLY A 3 9.80 -11.64 -12.93
C GLY A 3 8.88 -12.21 -11.84
N ILE A 4 8.50 -13.49 -11.95
CA ILE A 4 7.64 -14.19 -10.97
C ILE A 4 8.38 -14.31 -9.62
N THR A 5 9.66 -14.68 -9.68
CA THR A 5 10.50 -14.83 -8.49
C THR A 5 10.64 -13.53 -7.71
N THR A 6 10.67 -12.36 -8.38
CA THR A 6 10.79 -11.06 -7.71
C THR A 6 9.56 -10.75 -6.84
N PHE A 7 8.35 -11.05 -7.32
CA PHE A 7 7.12 -10.86 -6.53
C PHE A 7 7.05 -11.82 -5.34
N GLU A 8 7.38 -13.09 -5.57
CA GLU A 8 7.37 -14.12 -4.53
C GLU A 8 8.40 -13.83 -3.44
N GLU A 9 9.62 -13.41 -3.81
CA GLU A 9 10.67 -12.99 -2.89
C GLU A 9 10.24 -11.75 -2.09
N ALA A 10 9.67 -10.74 -2.75
CA ALA A 10 9.16 -9.54 -2.09
C ALA A 10 8.09 -9.89 -1.05
N LEU A 11 7.15 -10.75 -1.43
CA LEU A 11 6.07 -11.17 -0.56
C LEU A 11 6.57 -12.03 0.61
N ALA A 12 7.46 -12.99 0.35
CA ALA A 12 8.06 -13.82 1.39
C ALA A 12 8.85 -12.99 2.40
N ASN A 13 9.64 -12.02 1.91
CA ASN A 13 10.39 -11.08 2.75
C ASN A 13 9.48 -10.16 3.56
N PHE A 14 8.32 -9.78 3.03
CA PHE A 14 7.35 -8.99 3.78
C PHE A 14 6.69 -9.82 4.87
N LYS A 15 6.20 -11.02 4.53
CA LYS A 15 5.56 -11.96 5.47
C LYS A 15 6.48 -12.31 6.64
N SER A 16 7.78 -12.53 6.40
CA SER A 16 8.74 -12.86 7.45
C SER A 16 8.96 -11.76 8.50
N ARG A 17 8.54 -10.52 8.20
CA ARG A 17 8.63 -9.35 9.09
C ARG A 17 7.34 -9.05 9.84
N LEU A 18 6.24 -9.75 9.53
CA LEU A 18 4.96 -9.56 10.18
C LEU A 18 4.92 -10.26 11.54
N SER A 19 4.29 -9.64 12.53
CA SER A 19 3.92 -10.35 13.75
C SER A 19 2.88 -11.43 13.46
N PRO A 20 2.66 -12.40 14.37
CA PRO A 20 1.58 -13.40 14.20
C PRO A 20 0.20 -12.77 14.04
N LYS A 21 -0.07 -11.66 14.73
CA LYS A 21 -1.32 -10.91 14.61
C LYS A 21 -1.46 -10.28 13.23
N GLU A 22 -0.45 -9.53 12.79
CA GLU A 22 -0.46 -8.91 11.45
C GLU A 22 -0.54 -9.95 10.34
N SER A 23 0.16 -11.07 10.49
CA SER A 23 0.08 -12.18 9.54
C SER A 23 -1.35 -12.69 9.42
N LYS A 24 -2.06 -12.88 10.53
CA LYS A 24 -3.46 -13.31 10.55
C LYS A 24 -4.41 -12.24 9.99
N ASP A 25 -4.19 -10.98 10.37
CA ASP A 25 -5.04 -9.86 9.96
C ASP A 25 -4.91 -9.57 8.46
N PHE A 26 -3.71 -9.76 7.89
CA PHE A 26 -3.44 -9.51 6.47
C PHE A 26 -3.59 -10.76 5.58
N SER A 27 -3.45 -11.96 6.13
CA SER A 27 -3.68 -13.22 5.38
C SER A 27 -5.14 -13.40 4.95
N ASN A 28 -6.07 -12.73 5.63
CA ASN A 28 -7.50 -12.95 5.46
C ASN A 28 -8.16 -12.12 4.35
N LEU A 29 -7.51 -12.02 3.19
CA LEU A 29 -8.15 -11.54 1.95
C LEU A 29 -8.73 -10.12 2.07
N THR A 30 -8.01 -9.17 2.69
CA THR A 30 -8.47 -7.77 2.66
C THR A 30 -8.64 -7.37 1.20
N THR A 31 -9.88 -7.14 0.79
CA THR A 31 -10.19 -6.75 -0.58
C THR A 31 -10.15 -5.23 -0.70
N LEU A 32 -9.96 -4.74 -1.91
CA LEU A 32 -10.13 -3.33 -2.21
C LEU A 32 -11.48 -2.79 -1.73
N LYS A 33 -12.56 -3.58 -1.85
CA LYS A 33 -13.90 -3.19 -1.39
C LYS A 33 -13.95 -2.98 0.12
N GLU A 34 -13.25 -3.80 0.90
CA GLU A 34 -13.17 -3.64 2.35
C GLU A 34 -12.30 -2.44 2.74
N LEU A 35 -11.25 -2.17 1.98
CA LEU A 35 -10.43 -0.97 2.16
C LEU A 35 -11.24 0.29 1.84
N GLU A 36 -11.98 0.33 0.72
CA GLU A 36 -12.86 1.44 0.33
C GLU A 36 -13.91 1.71 1.42
N LYS A 37 -14.57 0.68 1.96
CA LYS A 37 -15.47 0.83 3.12
C LYS A 37 -14.79 1.43 4.35
N THR A 38 -13.52 1.09 4.58
CA THR A 38 -12.75 1.63 5.70
C THR A 38 -12.45 3.10 5.49
N ILE A 39 -12.06 3.50 4.28
CA ILE A 39 -11.83 4.89 3.88
C ILE A 39 -13.11 5.70 4.09
N ASP A 40 -14.25 5.19 3.62
CA ASP A 40 -15.55 5.86 3.78
C ASP A 40 -15.91 6.05 5.27
N SER A 41 -15.68 5.01 6.09
CA SER A 41 -15.92 5.10 7.53
C SER A 41 -15.02 6.14 8.22
N ILE A 42 -13.76 6.28 7.80
CA ILE A 42 -12.84 7.30 8.34
C ILE A 42 -13.33 8.70 7.93
N GLN A 43 -13.70 8.88 6.66
CA GLN A 43 -14.24 10.13 6.13
C GLN A 43 -15.47 10.59 6.94
N SER A 44 -16.45 9.70 7.15
CA SER A 44 -17.65 10.01 7.95
C SER A 44 -17.30 10.36 9.41
N SER A 45 -16.30 9.70 10.01
CA SER A 45 -15.86 10.03 11.37
C SER A 45 -15.23 11.42 11.44
N GLN A 46 -14.39 11.79 10.48
CA GLN A 46 -13.74 13.11 10.43
C GLN A 46 -14.73 14.25 10.20
N GLU A 47 -15.74 14.04 9.35
CA GLU A 47 -16.82 15.00 9.12
C GLU A 47 -17.57 15.30 10.42
N SER A 48 -17.88 14.27 11.21
CA SER A 48 -18.56 14.45 12.51
C SER A 48 -17.73 15.25 13.52
N LYS A 49 -16.39 15.17 13.42
CA LYS A 49 -15.43 15.86 14.29
C LYS A 49 -14.98 17.23 13.78
N LYS A 50 -15.39 17.62 12.56
CA LYS A 50 -14.90 18.82 11.83
C LYS A 50 -13.38 18.80 11.57
N GLU A 51 -12.79 17.61 11.48
CA GLU A 51 -11.37 17.38 11.20
C GLU A 51 -11.18 16.89 9.76
N MET A 52 -11.81 17.58 8.80
CA MET A 52 -11.89 17.11 7.40
C MET A 52 -10.51 17.07 6.75
N MET A 53 -10.02 15.86 6.50
CA MET A 53 -8.81 15.62 5.72
C MET A 53 -9.18 15.21 4.30
N ASN A 54 -8.35 15.58 3.33
CA ASN A 54 -8.60 15.24 1.93
C ASN A 54 -8.24 13.78 1.65
N LEU A 55 -9.16 12.84 1.92
CA LEU A 55 -8.97 11.42 1.62
C LEU A 55 -8.88 11.11 0.12
N THR A 56 -9.21 12.05 -0.78
CA THR A 56 -9.03 11.83 -2.22
C THR A 56 -7.56 11.69 -2.64
N ARG A 57 -6.63 12.13 -1.78
CA ARG A 57 -5.17 12.04 -1.96
C ARG A 57 -4.65 10.62 -2.16
N ILE A 58 -5.37 9.59 -1.67
CA ILE A 58 -4.95 8.20 -1.85
C ILE A 58 -5.36 7.61 -3.21
N ARG A 59 -6.23 8.28 -3.97
CA ARG A 59 -6.77 7.76 -5.24
C ARG A 59 -5.69 7.37 -6.26
N PRO A 60 -4.60 8.14 -6.46
CA PRO A 60 -3.53 7.75 -7.38
C PRO A 60 -2.91 6.40 -7.01
N PHE A 61 -2.68 6.15 -5.71
CA PHE A 61 -2.15 4.88 -5.23
C PHE A 61 -3.12 3.72 -5.46
N LEU A 62 -4.40 3.91 -5.11
CA LEU A 62 -5.43 2.89 -5.31
C LEU A 62 -5.56 2.50 -6.79
N GLU A 63 -5.57 3.48 -7.68
CA GLU A 63 -5.66 3.22 -9.12
C GLU A 63 -4.40 2.54 -9.66
N GLY A 64 -3.21 2.98 -9.25
CA GLY A 64 -1.95 2.33 -9.64
C GLY A 64 -1.91 0.85 -9.24
N MET A 65 -2.39 0.52 -8.03
CA MET A 65 -2.47 -0.86 -7.56
C MET A 65 -3.57 -1.67 -8.24
N LYS A 66 -4.71 -1.07 -8.59
CA LYS A 66 -5.72 -1.71 -9.46
C LYS A 66 -5.12 -2.07 -10.83
N GLN A 67 -4.32 -1.19 -11.42
CA GLN A 67 -3.67 -1.45 -12.69
C GLN A 67 -2.58 -2.52 -12.57
N LEU A 68 -1.75 -2.47 -11.52
CA LEU A 68 -0.74 -3.50 -11.26
C LEU A 68 -1.41 -4.87 -11.14
N GLY A 69 -2.48 -4.97 -10.35
CA GLY A 69 -3.26 -6.19 -10.19
C GLY A 69 -3.72 -6.79 -11.52
N LYS A 70 -4.33 -5.98 -12.39
CA LYS A 70 -4.77 -6.44 -13.72
C LYS A 70 -3.63 -6.98 -14.58
N VAL A 71 -2.47 -6.35 -14.50
CA VAL A 71 -1.31 -6.75 -15.30
C VAL A 71 -0.70 -8.06 -14.79
N VAL A 72 -0.62 -8.25 -13.47
CA VAL A 72 -0.01 -9.45 -12.88
C VAL A 72 -0.94 -10.66 -12.86
N ASP A 73 -2.25 -10.47 -13.03
CA ASP A 73 -3.26 -11.54 -13.02
C ASP A 73 -3.06 -12.63 -14.06
N VAL A 74 -2.33 -12.31 -15.13
CA VAL A 74 -2.02 -13.30 -16.18
C VAL A 74 -0.91 -14.27 -15.78
N PHE A 75 -0.19 -14.02 -14.66
CA PHE A 75 0.92 -14.86 -14.22
C PHE A 75 1.09 -15.02 -12.69
N LEU A 76 0.27 -14.38 -11.85
CA LEU A 76 0.29 -14.50 -10.39
C LEU A 76 -1.11 -14.65 -9.81
N ASN A 77 -1.20 -15.16 -8.57
CA ASN A 77 -2.41 -15.04 -7.78
C ASN A 77 -2.59 -13.59 -7.30
N THR A 78 -3.23 -12.76 -8.11
CA THR A 78 -3.46 -11.33 -7.84
C THR A 78 -4.18 -11.08 -6.52
N SER A 79 -5.08 -11.98 -6.13
CA SER A 79 -5.84 -11.84 -4.88
C SER A 79 -4.90 -11.81 -3.67
N GLU A 80 -3.86 -12.64 -3.66
CA GLU A 80 -2.85 -12.66 -2.61
C GLU A 80 -1.95 -11.43 -2.69
N ILE A 81 -1.41 -11.14 -3.88
CA ILE A 81 -0.52 -9.99 -4.10
C ILE A 81 -1.15 -8.69 -3.61
N LEU A 82 -2.41 -8.45 -3.97
CA LEU A 82 -3.14 -7.25 -3.58
C LEU A 82 -3.61 -7.28 -2.13
N ALA A 83 -3.93 -8.44 -1.54
CA ALA A 83 -4.31 -8.52 -0.14
C ALA A 83 -3.19 -7.99 0.78
N TYR A 84 -1.92 -8.29 0.46
CA TYR A 84 -0.76 -7.76 1.18
C TYR A 84 -0.43 -6.29 0.89
N VAL A 85 -1.18 -5.64 -0.01
CA VAL A 85 -1.19 -4.18 -0.16
C VAL A 85 -2.34 -3.59 0.67
N TRP A 86 -3.54 -4.14 0.51
CA TRP A 86 -4.75 -3.59 1.12
C TRP A 86 -4.81 -3.78 2.64
N GLY A 87 -4.37 -4.93 3.15
CA GLY A 87 -4.35 -5.22 4.58
C GLY A 87 -3.50 -4.21 5.38
N PRO A 88 -2.20 -4.06 5.05
CA PRO A 88 -1.36 -3.05 5.68
C PRO A 88 -1.89 -1.63 5.52
N MET A 89 -2.35 -1.24 4.33
CA MET A 89 -2.91 0.10 4.12
C MET A 89 -4.14 0.36 5.00
N LYS A 90 -5.06 -0.60 5.10
CA LYS A 90 -6.23 -0.52 5.97
C LYS A 90 -5.81 -0.32 7.43
N PHE A 91 -4.85 -1.11 7.91
CA PHE A 91 -4.33 -0.98 9.27
C PHE A 91 -3.70 0.40 9.52
N LEU A 92 -2.88 0.86 8.57
CA LEU A 92 -2.18 2.15 8.67
C LEU A 92 -3.17 3.31 8.70
N LEU A 93 -4.17 3.31 7.82
CA LEU A 93 -5.20 4.34 7.78
C LEU A 93 -5.99 4.40 9.09
N LEU A 94 -6.43 3.26 9.61
CA LEU A 94 -7.16 3.19 10.89
C LEU A 94 -6.32 3.66 12.08
N THR A 95 -5.02 3.34 12.07
CA THR A 95 -4.12 3.71 13.18
C THR A 95 -3.76 5.19 13.11
N ALA A 96 -3.48 5.70 11.91
CA ALA A 96 -3.08 7.09 11.71
C ALA A 96 -4.25 8.07 11.87
N SER A 97 -5.48 7.67 11.53
CA SER A 97 -6.67 8.54 11.63
C SER A 97 -7.01 9.02 13.05
N VAL A 98 -6.32 8.52 14.07
CA VAL A 98 -6.44 8.99 15.45
C VAL A 98 -5.73 10.33 15.67
N TRP A 99 -4.70 10.64 14.88
CA TRP A 99 -3.87 11.84 15.03
C TRP A 99 -3.73 12.58 13.71
N THR A 100 -4.17 13.84 13.67
CA THR A 100 -4.23 14.65 12.44
C THR A 100 -2.91 14.68 11.67
N ASP A 101 -1.79 14.99 12.34
CA ASP A 101 -0.48 15.11 11.67
C ASP A 101 0.01 13.77 11.11
N SER A 102 -0.18 12.68 11.86
CA SER A 102 0.16 11.34 11.41
C SER A 102 -0.69 10.91 10.22
N PHE A 103 -1.97 11.28 10.21
CA PHE A 103 -2.86 10.98 9.12
C PHE A 103 -2.51 11.79 7.88
N ASP A 104 -2.29 13.10 8.01
CA ASP A 104 -1.88 13.96 6.90
C ASP A 104 -0.61 13.44 6.22
N ALA A 105 0.40 13.11 7.02
CA ALA A 105 1.67 12.63 6.50
C ALA A 105 1.54 11.26 5.82
N LEU A 106 0.70 10.36 6.36
CA LEU A 106 0.41 9.08 5.72
C LEU A 106 -0.32 9.27 4.37
N LEU A 107 -1.31 10.17 4.32
CA LEU A 107 -2.02 10.50 3.08
C LEU A 107 -1.08 11.11 2.04
N GLY A 108 -0.18 12.00 2.46
CA GLY A 108 0.84 12.58 1.58
C GLY A 108 1.84 11.57 1.05
N ALA A 109 2.23 10.58 1.88
CA ALA A 109 3.06 9.48 1.42
C ALA A 109 2.35 8.64 0.34
N TYR A 110 1.08 8.26 0.56
CA TYR A 110 0.32 7.51 -0.45
C TYR A 110 0.09 8.32 -1.73
N GLU A 111 -0.21 9.60 -1.62
CA GLU A 111 -0.35 10.51 -2.77
C GLU A 111 0.94 10.57 -3.58
N SER A 112 2.08 10.79 -2.91
CA SER A 112 3.39 10.85 -3.55
C SER A 112 3.72 9.53 -4.24
N ILE A 113 3.59 8.39 -3.55
CA ILE A 113 3.83 7.07 -4.15
C ILE A 113 2.94 6.89 -5.37
N GLY A 114 1.64 7.14 -5.24
CA GLY A 114 0.67 6.99 -6.32
C GLY A 114 0.96 7.85 -7.54
N ASN A 115 1.42 9.09 -7.34
CA ASN A 115 1.79 10.01 -8.42
C ASN A 115 3.09 9.61 -9.15
N HIS A 116 3.99 8.88 -8.48
CA HIS A 116 5.22 8.37 -9.07
C HIS A 116 5.06 6.97 -9.68
N LEU A 117 3.91 6.31 -9.50
CA LEU A 117 3.65 5.03 -10.16
C LEU A 117 3.53 5.25 -11.67
N PRO A 118 4.23 4.44 -12.50
CA PRO A 118 4.07 4.52 -13.94
C PRO A 118 2.64 4.15 -14.33
N LEU A 119 2.10 4.83 -15.35
CA LEU A 119 0.79 4.51 -15.91
C LEU A 119 0.83 3.15 -16.62
N LEU A 120 0.52 2.09 -15.88
CA LEU A 120 0.68 0.71 -16.34
C LEU A 120 -0.28 0.38 -17.49
N LYS A 121 -1.46 1.01 -17.55
CA LYS A 121 -2.43 0.73 -18.61
C LYS A 121 -1.87 0.94 -20.03
N HIS A 122 -0.93 1.86 -20.23
CA HIS A 122 -0.34 2.13 -21.55
C HIS A 122 0.66 1.07 -22.02
N TYR A 123 1.15 0.24 -21.10
CA TYR A 123 2.19 -0.75 -21.36
C TYR A 123 1.70 -2.20 -21.21
N GLU A 124 0.38 -2.40 -21.12
CA GLU A 124 -0.25 -3.72 -20.91
C GLU A 124 0.28 -4.81 -21.86
N ARG A 125 0.47 -4.46 -23.13
CA ARG A 125 1.00 -5.38 -24.15
C ARG A 125 2.48 -5.72 -23.95
N LEU A 126 3.28 -4.79 -23.44
CA LEU A 126 4.71 -5.01 -23.15
C LEU A 126 4.87 -5.91 -21.90
N PHE A 127 4.04 -5.70 -20.88
CA PHE A 127 4.10 -6.47 -19.63
C PHE A 127 3.87 -7.98 -19.82
N ARG A 128 3.04 -8.39 -20.79
CA ARG A 128 2.73 -9.81 -21.02
C ARG A 128 3.91 -10.60 -21.58
N ASN A 129 4.72 -9.96 -22.42
CA ASN A 129 5.71 -10.66 -23.24
C ASN A 129 7.15 -10.38 -22.83
N ASP A 130 7.40 -9.36 -22.01
CA ASP A 130 8.75 -8.96 -21.63
C ASP A 130 9.12 -9.39 -20.21
N ALA A 131 10.27 -10.04 -20.05
CA ALA A 131 10.76 -10.50 -18.76
C ALA A 131 11.31 -9.37 -17.88
N ASP A 132 11.95 -8.36 -18.49
CA ASP A 132 12.52 -7.23 -17.79
C ASP A 132 11.42 -6.33 -17.24
N VAL A 133 10.34 -6.19 -18.01
CA VAL A 133 9.19 -5.39 -17.57
C VAL A 133 8.45 -6.10 -16.42
N ARG A 134 8.34 -7.44 -16.42
CA ARG A 134 7.81 -8.18 -15.26
C ARG A 134 8.69 -8.02 -14.02
N LYS A 135 10.02 -8.02 -14.18
CA LYS A 135 10.96 -7.74 -13.10
C LYS A 135 10.77 -6.33 -12.54
N LEU A 136 10.59 -5.33 -13.40
CA LEU A 136 10.31 -3.95 -12.99
C LEU A 136 9.02 -3.85 -12.15
N LEU A 137 7.94 -4.52 -12.56
CA LEU A 137 6.71 -4.58 -11.76
C LEU A 137 6.95 -5.22 -10.39
N GLY A 138 7.75 -6.27 -10.32
CA GLY A 138 8.14 -6.91 -9.06
C GLY A 138 8.95 -5.97 -8.16
N LEU A 139 9.82 -5.15 -8.74
CA LEU A 139 10.56 -4.12 -8.00
C LEU A 139 9.64 -3.01 -7.47
N ILE A 140 8.67 -2.55 -8.26
CA ILE A 140 7.65 -1.59 -7.79
C ILE A 140 6.89 -2.17 -6.59
N TYR A 141 6.44 -3.43 -6.70
CA TYR A 141 5.76 -4.11 -5.60
C TYR A 141 6.65 -4.24 -4.36
N THR A 142 7.94 -4.54 -4.55
CA THR A 142 8.94 -4.60 -3.48
C THR A 142 9.03 -3.28 -2.71
N GLU A 143 9.12 -2.16 -3.41
CA GLU A 143 9.21 -0.84 -2.76
C GLU A 143 7.93 -0.48 -1.99
N ILE A 144 6.76 -0.87 -2.50
CA ILE A 144 5.49 -0.68 -1.79
C ILE A 144 5.44 -1.50 -0.49
N LEU A 145 5.88 -2.76 -0.54
CA LEU A 145 5.93 -3.61 0.66
C LEU A 145 6.98 -3.11 1.67
N LYS A 146 8.11 -2.56 1.21
CA LYS A 146 9.09 -1.91 2.09
C LYS A 146 8.52 -0.67 2.77
N PHE A 147 7.80 0.17 2.03
CA PHE A 147 7.08 1.31 2.59
C PHE A 147 6.09 0.85 3.68
N HIS A 148 5.22 -0.12 3.36
CA HIS A 148 4.28 -0.68 4.34
C HIS A 148 4.98 -1.26 5.55
N SER A 149 6.06 -2.03 5.38
CA SER A 149 6.80 -2.61 6.50
C SER A 149 7.34 -1.51 7.43
N THR A 150 7.92 -0.46 6.86
CA THR A 150 8.46 0.68 7.59
C THR A 150 7.36 1.43 8.35
N ALA A 151 6.26 1.75 7.67
CA ALA A 151 5.12 2.44 8.26
C ALA A 151 4.48 1.59 9.38
N LEU A 152 4.31 0.28 9.17
CA LEU A 152 3.77 -0.63 10.20
C LEU A 152 4.63 -0.61 11.46
N ARG A 153 5.96 -0.69 11.31
CA ARG A 153 6.89 -0.61 12.46
C ARG A 153 6.85 0.74 13.16
N PHE A 154 6.57 1.82 12.44
CA PHE A 154 6.40 3.14 13.04
C PHE A 154 5.10 3.21 13.87
N PHE A 155 3.97 2.86 13.28
CA PHE A 155 2.65 2.97 13.91
C PHE A 155 2.39 1.95 15.03
N THR A 156 3.14 0.84 15.07
CA THR A 156 3.03 -0.18 16.13
C THR A 156 3.90 0.10 17.36
N ARG A 157 4.79 1.10 17.33
CA ARG A 157 5.63 1.46 18.48
C ARG A 157 4.85 2.38 19.43
N PRO A 158 4.66 1.99 20.71
CA PRO A 158 4.06 2.90 21.68
C PRO A 158 4.94 4.15 21.87
N GLY A 159 4.34 5.34 21.73
CA GLY A 159 4.94 6.59 22.23
C GLY A 159 5.80 7.43 21.27
N LYS A 160 5.78 7.22 19.94
CA LYS A 160 6.47 8.12 18.99
C LYS A 160 5.69 8.35 17.69
N TYR A 161 4.52 8.99 17.76
CA TYR A 161 3.76 9.38 16.56
C TYR A 161 4.22 10.70 15.92
N LEU A 162 5.19 11.41 16.54
CA LEU A 162 5.47 12.83 16.25
C LEU A 162 6.79 13.13 15.51
N PHE A 163 7.67 12.16 15.20
CA PHE A 163 9.06 12.49 14.82
C PHE A 163 9.60 11.95 13.47
N TYR A 164 8.86 11.14 12.71
CA TYR A 164 9.43 10.45 11.53
C TYR A 164 9.20 11.18 10.20
N PHE A 165 8.06 11.85 10.03
CA PHE A 165 7.67 12.39 8.72
C PHE A 165 8.38 13.68 8.32
N GLU A 166 9.02 14.39 9.26
CA GLU A 166 9.91 15.53 8.95
C GLU A 166 11.22 15.11 8.25
N THR A 167 11.67 13.87 8.46
CA THR A 167 12.97 13.39 7.96
C THR A 167 12.94 12.74 6.58
N VAL A 168 11.78 12.28 6.11
CA VAL A 168 11.65 11.53 4.84
C VAL A 168 11.17 12.41 3.68
N LEU A 169 10.64 13.61 3.95
CA LEU A 169 10.20 14.57 2.92
C LEU A 169 11.22 15.68 2.65
N HIS A 170 12.40 15.65 3.29
CA HIS A 170 13.47 16.65 3.14
C HIS A 170 14.83 16.09 2.69
N ASN A 171 14.86 14.89 2.10
CA ASN A 171 16.04 14.40 1.36
C ASN A 171 15.64 13.73 0.05
#